data_AF-A0A4Q2D8T4-F1
#
_entry.id   AF-A0A4Q2D8T4-F1
#
_cell.length_a   1.000
_cell.length_b   1.000
_cell.length_c   1.000
_cell.angle_alpha   90.00
_cell.angle_beta   90.00
_cell.angle_gamma   90.00
#
_symmetry.space_group_name_H-M   'P 1'
#
loop_
_entity.id
_entity.type
_entity.pdbx_description
1 polymer ?
#
loop_
_entity_poly.entity_id
_entity_poly.type
_entity_poly.pdbx_seq_one_letter_code
_entity_poly.pdbx_strand_id
1 'polypeptide(L)'
;MEALVLAPLREIAGRPGGPNLRGVIIIDGLDECEAEQYHDTTSTGPRAKLARTSAQDQLEILRVLQTAAVDPLFPFRILIASRPERVFREFFDPEKDPTSFARKLDLHEDYNANADITLFLEAQFNQIRRRYQLSLSWPPPGAIETLVENASGQFVYAATVIRFLDMGHREPPKALLEAILKVQVTKKPASNPLEQLDALYTHILESSPDPPLSVRWIRSIHSIHDANHMNARHLVASNINLLLQTDPESSEVEHLLGNLHSLVRIPTPSNQAVAKYDFYHKSLFDYLGDPHRCGKLHVEWSDVRVFIWNAFVRACARGCDTQFSSPQSFLEFLICLPSLRNMASSSAHSEILPIPAGADWWASLAIADADCFRYLWAMFKEVHRFVRAVLNLFQTLN
;
A
#
# COMPACT_ATOMS: atom_id res chain seq x y z
N MET A 1 -15.87 -16.91 19.01
CA MET A 1 -16.39 -17.97 18.11
C MET A 1 -17.78 -18.43 18.53
N GLU A 2 -17.94 -19.07 19.69
CA GLU A 2 -19.22 -19.63 20.12
C GLU A 2 -20.39 -18.62 20.13
N ALA A 3 -20.28 -17.54 20.91
CA ALA A 3 -21.36 -16.58 21.08
C ALA A 3 -21.72 -15.77 19.82
N LEU A 4 -20.74 -15.53 18.93
CA LEU A 4 -20.90 -14.62 17.80
C LEU A 4 -21.15 -15.35 16.47
N VAL A 5 -20.78 -16.62 16.37
CA VAL A 5 -20.80 -17.36 15.09
C VAL A 5 -21.57 -18.66 15.25
N LEU A 6 -21.10 -19.58 16.11
CA LEU A 6 -21.68 -20.93 16.17
C LEU A 6 -23.09 -20.92 16.77
N ALA A 7 -23.31 -20.32 17.95
CA ALA A 7 -24.63 -20.29 18.57
C ALA A 7 -25.71 -19.64 17.66
N PRO A 8 -25.47 -18.49 17.02
CA PRO A 8 -26.40 -17.93 16.03
C PRO A 8 -26.66 -18.85 14.83
N LEU A 9 -25.63 -19.50 14.28
CA LEU A 9 -25.78 -20.44 13.16
C LEU A 9 -26.62 -21.66 13.55
N ARG A 10 -26.39 -22.21 14.75
CA ARG A 10 -27.19 -23.33 15.29
C ARG A 10 -28.65 -22.93 15.50
N GLU A 11 -28.90 -21.72 15.98
CA GLU A 11 -30.26 -21.20 16.14
C GLU A 11 -30.99 -21.07 14.80
N ILE A 12 -30.31 -20.59 13.76
CA ILE A 12 -30.87 -20.46 12.41
C ILE A 12 -31.13 -21.84 11.79
N ALA A 13 -30.18 -22.77 11.93
CA ALA A 13 -30.29 -24.13 11.40
C ALA A 13 -31.45 -24.93 12.03
N GLY A 14 -31.80 -24.63 13.28
CA GLY A 14 -32.93 -25.25 13.99
C GLY A 14 -34.32 -24.76 13.57
N ARG A 15 -34.44 -23.72 12.73
CA ARG A 15 -35.74 -23.13 12.36
C ARG A 15 -36.37 -23.84 11.15
N PRO A 16 -37.66 -24.25 11.21
CA PRO A 16 -38.36 -24.76 10.05
C PRO A 16 -38.42 -23.70 8.94
N GLY A 17 -37.95 -24.03 7.74
CA GLY A 17 -37.87 -23.08 6.61
C GLY A 17 -36.68 -22.10 6.67
N GLY A 18 -35.68 -22.38 7.52
CA GLY A 18 -34.44 -21.61 7.57
C GLY A 18 -33.65 -21.64 6.24
N PRO A 19 -32.81 -20.63 5.98
CA PRO A 19 -31.99 -20.60 4.77
C PRO A 19 -30.98 -21.77 4.77
N ASN A 20 -30.89 -22.48 3.64
CA ASN A 20 -29.83 -23.47 3.41
C ASN A 20 -28.53 -22.73 3.10
N LEU A 21 -27.89 -22.22 4.14
CA LEU A 21 -26.61 -21.53 4.03
C LEU A 21 -25.56 -22.51 3.53
N ARG A 22 -24.84 -22.10 2.47
CA ARG A 22 -23.67 -22.78 1.94
C ARG A 22 -22.72 -21.73 1.42
N GLY A 23 -21.45 -21.87 1.71
CA GLY A 23 -20.45 -20.93 1.21
C GLY A 23 -19.03 -21.38 1.47
N VAL A 24 -18.10 -20.55 1.03
CA VAL A 24 -16.67 -20.75 1.23
C VAL A 24 -16.11 -19.49 1.89
N ILE A 25 -15.35 -19.68 2.95
CA ILE A 25 -14.54 -18.65 3.58
C ILE A 25 -13.12 -18.84 3.06
N ILE A 26 -12.59 -17.84 2.36
CA ILE A 26 -11.22 -17.83 1.85
C ILE A 26 -10.42 -16.87 2.72
N ILE A 27 -9.36 -17.40 3.34
CA ILE A 27 -8.42 -16.65 4.15
C ILE A 27 -7.09 -16.70 3.41
N ASP A 28 -6.71 -15.56 2.84
CA ASP A 28 -5.50 -15.40 2.06
C ASP A 28 -4.42 -14.69 2.89
N GLY A 29 -3.20 -15.24 2.89
CA GLY A 29 -2.06 -14.67 3.62
C GLY A 29 -2.18 -14.71 5.14
N LEU A 30 -2.71 -15.79 5.74
CA LEU A 30 -2.86 -15.88 7.21
C LEU A 30 -1.50 -15.76 7.95
N ASP A 31 -0.39 -16.11 7.30
CA ASP A 31 0.97 -15.92 7.82
C ASP A 31 1.40 -14.45 7.92
N GLU A 32 0.72 -13.54 7.21
CA GLU A 32 0.93 -12.09 7.33
C GLU A 32 0.20 -11.47 8.53
N CYS A 33 -0.53 -12.28 9.32
CA CYS A 33 -1.14 -11.80 10.56
C CYS A 33 -0.06 -11.44 11.57
N GLU A 34 0.09 -10.15 11.85
CA GLU A 34 0.99 -9.62 12.86
C GLU A 34 0.31 -9.58 14.24
N ALA A 35 1.12 -9.61 15.29
CA ALA A 35 0.62 -9.52 16.66
C ALA A 35 -0.14 -8.21 16.89
N GLU A 36 -1.30 -8.27 17.56
CA GLU A 36 -2.01 -7.06 17.98
C GLU A 36 -1.11 -6.19 18.87
N GLN A 37 -0.70 -5.02 18.36
CA GLN A 37 0.07 -4.02 19.11
C GLN A 37 -0.82 -3.03 19.90
N TYR A 38 -2.15 -3.22 19.86
CA TYR A 38 -3.10 -2.35 20.56
C TYR A 38 -3.07 -2.63 22.07
N HIS A 39 -2.13 -1.99 22.76
CA HIS A 39 -2.23 -1.85 24.20
C HIS A 39 -3.31 -0.82 24.52
N ASP A 40 -4.34 -1.28 25.22
CA ASP A 40 -5.26 -0.42 25.96
C ASP A 40 -4.44 0.49 26.90
N THR A 41 -4.35 1.77 26.53
CA THR A 41 -3.60 2.80 27.28
C THR A 41 -4.21 3.11 28.65
N THR A 42 -5.30 2.43 29.03
CA THR A 42 -5.96 2.59 30.34
C THR A 42 -5.44 1.65 31.44
N SER A 43 -4.62 0.64 31.12
CA SER A 43 -4.10 -0.30 32.14
C SER A 43 -2.74 0.11 32.69
N THR A 44 -2.72 1.15 33.53
CA THR A 44 -1.56 1.48 34.39
C THR A 44 -1.51 0.58 35.63
N GLY A 45 -1.24 -0.72 35.44
CA GLY A 45 -1.08 -1.70 36.52
C GLY A 45 0.25 -2.47 36.43
N PRO A 46 0.82 -2.97 37.55
CA PRO A 46 2.17 -3.56 37.60
C PRO A 46 2.30 -4.98 37.02
N ARG A 47 1.40 -5.36 36.11
CA ARG A 47 1.51 -6.59 35.31
C ARG A 47 1.46 -6.19 33.84
N ALA A 48 2.61 -5.80 33.29
CA ALA A 48 2.79 -5.76 31.84
C ALA A 48 2.42 -7.15 31.30
N LYS A 49 1.29 -7.27 30.60
CA LYS A 49 0.98 -8.48 29.83
C LYS A 49 2.14 -8.66 28.85
N LEU A 50 2.73 -9.86 28.81
CA LEU A 50 3.73 -10.20 27.79
C LEU A 50 3.16 -9.84 26.42
N ALA A 51 3.97 -9.13 25.61
CA ALA A 51 3.63 -8.90 24.21
C ALA A 51 3.41 -10.25 23.52
N ARG A 52 2.28 -10.40 22.84
CA ARG A 52 1.99 -11.60 22.06
C ARG A 52 2.88 -11.62 20.82
N THR A 53 3.22 -12.81 20.34
CA THR A 53 3.94 -12.99 19.08
C THR A 53 2.96 -13.26 17.94
N SER A 54 3.32 -12.90 16.71
CA SER A 54 2.49 -13.18 15.52
C SER A 54 2.12 -14.67 15.42
N ALA A 55 3.08 -15.54 15.75
CA ALA A 55 2.87 -16.98 15.80
C ALA A 55 1.76 -17.43 16.78
N GLN A 56 1.61 -16.74 17.92
CA GLN A 56 0.54 -17.03 18.87
C GLN A 56 -0.84 -16.61 18.33
N ASP A 57 -0.92 -15.45 17.66
CA ASP A 57 -2.15 -14.95 17.07
C ASP A 57 -2.59 -15.82 15.90
N GLN A 58 -1.66 -16.16 15.01
CA GLN A 58 -1.87 -17.12 13.92
C GLN A 58 -2.40 -18.47 14.44
N LEU A 59 -1.77 -19.02 15.48
CA LEU A 59 -2.20 -20.29 16.09
C LEU A 59 -3.59 -20.19 16.73
N GLU A 60 -3.90 -19.06 17.37
CA GLU A 60 -5.22 -18.82 17.94
C GLU A 60 -6.30 -18.75 16.86
N ILE A 61 -6.03 -18.03 15.76
CA ILE A 61 -6.92 -17.97 14.60
C ILE A 61 -7.14 -19.38 14.03
N LEU A 62 -6.08 -20.15 13.81
CA LEU A 62 -6.18 -21.53 13.31
C LEU A 62 -7.06 -22.41 14.20
N ARG A 63 -6.92 -22.33 15.53
CA ARG A 63 -7.75 -23.08 16.50
C ARG A 63 -9.22 -22.65 16.45
N VAL A 64 -9.47 -21.35 16.31
CA VAL A 64 -10.82 -20.80 16.17
C VAL A 64 -11.47 -21.33 14.89
N LEU A 65 -10.76 -21.31 13.77
CA LEU A 65 -11.24 -21.83 12.48
C LEU A 65 -11.49 -23.34 12.53
N GLN A 66 -10.59 -24.11 13.18
CA GLN A 66 -10.78 -25.53 13.43
C GLN A 66 -12.07 -25.78 14.22
N THR A 67 -12.28 -25.04 15.31
CA THR A 67 -13.48 -25.16 16.15
C THR A 67 -14.76 -24.95 15.35
N ALA A 68 -14.77 -24.00 14.41
CA ALA A 68 -15.90 -23.81 13.52
C ALA A 68 -16.04 -24.93 12.49
N ALA A 69 -14.94 -25.36 11.86
CA ALA A 69 -14.96 -26.36 10.81
C ALA A 69 -15.45 -27.74 11.29
N VAL A 70 -15.23 -28.09 12.57
CA VAL A 70 -15.69 -29.36 13.15
C VAL A 70 -17.14 -29.32 13.64
N ASP A 71 -17.76 -28.14 13.70
CA ASP A 71 -19.16 -28.01 14.10
C ASP A 71 -20.10 -28.50 12.97
N PRO A 72 -20.97 -29.50 13.21
CA PRO A 72 -21.85 -30.06 12.19
C PRO A 72 -22.85 -29.05 11.59
N LEU A 73 -23.15 -27.97 12.32
CA LEU A 73 -24.07 -26.92 11.92
C LEU A 73 -23.36 -25.72 11.31
N PHE A 74 -22.04 -25.76 11.17
CA PHE A 74 -21.27 -24.76 10.44
C PHE A 74 -21.39 -24.99 8.93
N PRO A 75 -22.03 -24.09 8.17
CA PRO A 75 -22.41 -24.34 6.78
C PRO A 75 -21.30 -24.03 5.75
N PHE A 76 -20.13 -23.56 6.19
CA PHE A 76 -19.09 -23.03 5.31
C PHE A 76 -17.89 -23.97 5.22
N ARG A 77 -17.28 -24.02 4.04
CA ARG A 77 -15.94 -24.59 3.87
C ARG A 77 -14.91 -23.50 4.08
N ILE A 78 -13.79 -23.83 4.71
CA ILE A 78 -12.70 -22.89 4.96
C ILE A 78 -11.53 -23.27 4.05
N LEU A 79 -11.03 -22.31 3.27
CA LEU A 79 -9.79 -22.41 2.52
C LEU A 79 -8.79 -21.42 3.12
N ILE A 80 -7.62 -21.93 3.50
CA ILE A 80 -6.53 -21.13 4.05
C ILE A 80 -5.39 -21.21 3.07
N ALA A 81 -4.95 -20.06 2.57
CA ALA A 81 -3.71 -19.91 1.82
C ALA A 81 -2.68 -19.24 2.73
N SER A 82 -1.53 -19.88 2.90
CA SER A 82 -0.44 -19.36 3.72
C SER A 82 0.90 -19.91 3.27
N ARG A 83 1.99 -19.21 3.60
CA ARG A 83 3.34 -19.79 3.50
C ARG A 83 3.52 -20.94 4.49
N PRO A 84 4.42 -21.91 4.22
CA PRO A 84 4.67 -23.04 5.11
C PRO A 84 5.55 -22.64 6.29
N GLU A 85 5.19 -21.56 7.01
CA GLU A 85 5.88 -21.17 8.22
C GLU A 85 5.70 -22.22 9.32
N ARG A 86 6.54 -22.15 10.35
CA ARG A 86 6.59 -23.18 11.41
C ARG A 86 5.23 -23.46 12.04
N VAL A 87 4.46 -22.42 12.38
CA VAL A 87 3.14 -22.57 13.01
C VAL A 87 2.19 -23.39 12.14
N PHE A 88 2.10 -23.08 10.85
CA PHE A 88 1.23 -23.79 9.91
C PHE A 88 1.70 -25.22 9.68
N ARG A 89 3.02 -25.43 9.50
CA ARG A 89 3.59 -26.78 9.34
C ARG A 89 3.30 -27.65 10.55
N GLU A 90 3.48 -27.13 11.76
CA GLU A 90 3.24 -27.88 12.99
C GLU A 90 1.75 -28.12 13.25
N PHE A 91 0.88 -27.17 12.89
CA PHE A 91 -0.56 -27.25 13.12
C PHE A 91 -1.26 -28.21 12.14
N PHE A 92 -0.82 -28.25 10.88
CA PHE A 92 -1.36 -29.16 9.87
C PHE A 92 -0.55 -30.45 9.71
N ASP A 93 0.31 -30.77 10.67
CA ASP A 93 1.14 -31.97 10.68
C ASP A 93 0.28 -33.23 10.94
N PRO A 94 0.12 -34.14 9.97
CA PRO A 94 -0.70 -35.34 10.13
C PRO A 94 -0.15 -36.31 11.19
N GLU A 95 1.15 -36.22 11.53
CA GLU A 95 1.74 -37.04 12.60
C GLU A 95 1.36 -36.54 13.99
N LYS A 96 1.05 -35.25 14.14
CA LYS A 96 0.69 -34.62 15.42
C LYS A 96 -0.82 -34.64 15.66
N ASP A 97 -1.62 -34.61 14.61
CA ASP A 97 -3.07 -34.75 14.69
C ASP A 97 -3.61 -35.73 13.63
N PRO A 98 -3.81 -37.01 14.01
CA PRO A 98 -4.29 -38.04 13.10
C PRO A 98 -5.75 -37.85 12.65
N THR A 99 -6.47 -36.86 13.19
CA THR A 99 -7.85 -36.55 12.79
C THR A 99 -7.94 -35.54 11.65
N SER A 100 -6.80 -35.05 11.12
CA SER A 100 -6.64 -34.17 9.95
C SER A 100 -7.95 -33.49 9.52
N PHE A 101 -8.35 -32.47 10.26
CA PHE A 101 -9.59 -31.74 9.97
C PHE A 101 -9.48 -30.93 8.66
N ALA A 102 -8.28 -30.84 8.08
CA ALA A 102 -7.99 -30.11 6.86
C ALA A 102 -7.01 -30.89 5.96
N ARG A 103 -7.30 -30.91 4.66
CA ARG A 103 -6.39 -31.41 3.64
C ARG A 103 -5.36 -30.33 3.30
N LYS A 104 -4.07 -30.62 3.48
CA LYS A 104 -2.98 -29.77 3.00
C LYS A 104 -2.81 -29.99 1.48
N LEU A 105 -2.77 -28.89 0.72
CA LEU A 105 -2.32 -28.89 -0.67
C LEU A 105 -1.01 -28.10 -0.71
N ASP A 106 0.11 -28.80 -0.94
CA ASP A 106 1.40 -28.12 -1.10
C ASP A 106 1.52 -27.63 -2.54
N LEU A 107 1.60 -26.31 -2.72
CA LEU A 107 1.77 -25.70 -4.02
C LEU A 107 3.25 -25.64 -4.45
N HIS A 108 4.19 -26.09 -3.61
CA HIS A 108 5.62 -26.00 -3.89
C HIS A 108 6.23 -27.28 -4.47
N GLU A 109 5.67 -28.47 -4.18
CA GLU A 109 6.32 -29.77 -4.45
C GLU A 109 6.55 -30.07 -5.95
N ASP A 110 5.72 -29.53 -6.86
CA ASP A 110 5.85 -29.69 -8.33
C ASP A 110 5.98 -28.35 -9.08
N TYR A 111 6.28 -27.27 -8.37
CA TYR A 111 6.24 -25.92 -8.94
C TYR A 111 7.59 -25.50 -9.54
N ASN A 112 7.66 -25.46 -10.87
CA ASN A 112 8.79 -24.86 -11.59
C ASN A 112 8.49 -23.41 -11.99
N ALA A 113 8.67 -22.50 -11.04
CA ALA A 113 8.48 -21.07 -11.25
C ALA A 113 9.21 -20.54 -12.49
N ASN A 114 10.41 -21.04 -12.78
CA ASN A 114 11.22 -20.59 -13.91
C ASN A 114 10.61 -21.01 -15.25
N ALA A 115 9.98 -22.18 -15.34
CA ALA A 115 9.27 -22.60 -16.54
C ALA A 115 8.04 -21.73 -16.80
N ASP A 116 7.26 -21.43 -15.75
CA ASP A 116 6.08 -20.55 -15.85
C ASP A 116 6.46 -19.11 -16.22
N ILE A 117 7.54 -18.59 -15.62
CA ILE A 117 8.08 -17.27 -15.94
C ILE A 117 8.61 -17.24 -17.39
N THR A 118 9.30 -18.29 -17.85
CA THR A 118 9.74 -18.40 -19.25
C THR A 118 8.54 -18.30 -20.19
N LEU A 119 7.52 -19.14 -19.97
CA LEU A 119 6.30 -19.16 -20.79
C LEU A 119 5.60 -17.79 -20.79
N PHE A 120 5.48 -17.17 -19.63
CA PHE A 120 4.91 -15.83 -19.49
C PHE A 120 5.70 -14.79 -20.27
N LEU A 121 7.02 -14.74 -20.11
CA LEU A 121 7.89 -13.79 -20.81
C LEU A 121 7.81 -14.01 -22.32
N GLU A 122 7.91 -15.24 -22.82
CA GLU A 122 7.77 -15.54 -24.24
C GLU A 122 6.44 -15.02 -24.82
N ALA A 123 5.33 -15.27 -24.12
CA ALA A 123 4.01 -14.79 -24.54
C ALA A 123 3.96 -13.25 -24.57
N GLN A 124 4.45 -12.58 -23.53
CA GLN A 124 4.42 -11.12 -23.41
C GLN A 124 5.37 -10.43 -24.39
N PHE A 125 6.60 -10.94 -24.58
CA PHE A 125 7.53 -10.45 -25.60
C PHE A 125 6.94 -10.59 -27.00
N ASN A 126 6.26 -11.70 -27.30
CA ASN A 126 5.55 -11.87 -28.57
C ASN A 126 4.44 -10.82 -28.76
N GLN A 127 3.71 -10.48 -27.69
CA GLN A 127 2.68 -9.43 -27.72
C GLN A 127 3.28 -8.03 -27.95
N ILE A 128 4.32 -7.66 -27.19
CA ILE A 128 5.02 -6.37 -27.35
C ILE A 128 5.61 -6.28 -28.76
N ARG A 129 6.26 -7.34 -29.25
CA ARG A 129 6.82 -7.38 -30.61
C ARG A 129 5.77 -7.06 -31.67
N ARG A 130 4.58 -7.66 -31.58
CA ARG A 130 3.47 -7.40 -32.53
C ARG A 130 2.95 -5.97 -32.40
N ARG A 131 2.76 -5.48 -31.17
CA ARG A 131 2.24 -4.13 -30.89
C ARG A 131 3.14 -3.03 -31.43
N TYR A 132 4.46 -3.18 -31.23
CA TYR A 132 5.47 -2.19 -31.63
C TYR A 132 6.14 -2.50 -32.97
N GLN A 133 5.66 -3.52 -33.71
CA GLN A 133 6.20 -3.95 -35.01
C GLN A 133 7.72 -4.20 -34.99
N LEU A 134 8.22 -4.79 -33.90
CA LEU A 134 9.64 -5.10 -33.72
C LEU A 134 10.05 -6.33 -34.54
N SER A 135 11.35 -6.45 -34.83
CA SER A 135 11.92 -7.59 -35.55
C SER A 135 11.57 -8.94 -34.91
N LEU A 136 11.41 -9.99 -35.72
CA LEU A 136 11.26 -11.38 -35.26
C LEU A 136 12.44 -11.84 -34.39
N SER A 137 13.62 -11.26 -34.57
CA SER A 137 14.82 -11.50 -33.77
C SER A 137 14.83 -10.79 -32.41
N TRP A 138 13.77 -10.05 -32.07
CA TRP A 138 13.57 -9.44 -30.75
C TRP A 138 12.61 -10.29 -29.90
N PRO A 139 12.92 -10.53 -28.61
CA PRO A 139 14.07 -10.05 -27.86
C PRO A 139 15.40 -10.72 -28.27
N PRO A 140 16.56 -10.12 -27.96
CA PRO A 140 17.86 -10.71 -28.28
C PRO A 140 18.01 -12.12 -27.67
N PRO A 141 18.78 -13.02 -28.31
CA PRO A 141 19.07 -14.34 -27.75
C PRO A 141 19.66 -14.23 -26.34
N GLY A 142 19.22 -15.07 -25.40
CA GLY A 142 19.67 -15.04 -24.01
C GLY A 142 18.93 -14.05 -23.10
N ALA A 143 18.13 -13.13 -23.66
CA ALA A 143 17.44 -12.11 -22.87
C ALA A 143 16.36 -12.72 -21.96
N ILE A 144 15.57 -13.68 -22.46
CA ILE A 144 14.53 -14.32 -21.66
C ILE A 144 15.16 -15.15 -20.55
N GLU A 145 16.17 -15.96 -20.87
CA GLU A 145 16.92 -16.79 -19.92
C GLU A 145 17.52 -15.93 -18.81
N THR A 146 18.13 -14.81 -19.18
CA THR A 146 18.64 -13.82 -18.22
C THR A 146 17.51 -13.31 -17.32
N LEU A 147 16.39 -12.86 -17.87
CA LEU A 147 15.27 -12.35 -17.07
C LEU A 147 14.66 -13.42 -16.14
N VAL A 148 14.62 -14.68 -16.56
CA VAL A 148 14.16 -15.81 -15.75
C VAL A 148 15.10 -16.05 -14.57
N GLU A 149 16.41 -16.06 -14.81
CA GLU A 149 17.42 -16.18 -13.75
C GLU A 149 17.29 -15.04 -12.73
N ASN A 150 17.13 -13.80 -13.20
CA ASN A 150 16.97 -12.64 -12.32
C ASN A 150 15.65 -12.62 -11.56
N ALA A 151 14.59 -13.18 -12.14
CA ALA A 151 13.34 -13.31 -11.43
C ALA A 151 13.51 -14.20 -10.18
N SER A 152 14.45 -15.16 -10.17
CA SER A 152 14.70 -16.03 -9.02
C SER A 152 13.39 -16.64 -8.47
N GLY A 153 12.53 -17.09 -9.39
CA GLY A 153 11.19 -17.65 -9.09
C GLY A 153 10.11 -16.62 -8.73
N GLN A 154 10.42 -15.32 -8.71
CA GLN A 154 9.49 -14.26 -8.32
C GLN A 154 8.78 -13.66 -9.54
N PHE A 155 7.52 -14.01 -9.71
CA PHE A 155 6.69 -13.53 -10.82
C PHE A 155 6.55 -12.00 -10.85
N VAL A 156 6.63 -11.34 -9.69
CA VAL A 156 6.59 -9.86 -9.59
C VAL A 156 7.73 -9.19 -10.37
N TYR A 157 8.92 -9.81 -10.45
CA TYR A 157 10.03 -9.29 -11.26
C TYR A 157 9.65 -9.29 -12.74
N ALA A 158 9.28 -10.47 -13.26
CA ALA A 158 8.91 -10.64 -14.67
C ALA A 158 7.74 -9.74 -15.07
N ALA A 159 6.70 -9.67 -14.23
CA ALA A 159 5.55 -8.81 -14.48
C ALA A 159 5.92 -7.31 -14.47
N THR A 160 6.83 -6.89 -13.60
CA THR A 160 7.31 -5.50 -13.53
C THR A 160 8.14 -5.15 -14.76
N VAL A 161 9.01 -6.05 -15.21
CA VAL A 161 9.77 -5.89 -16.47
C VAL A 161 8.82 -5.70 -17.65
N ILE A 162 7.84 -6.60 -17.82
CA ILE A 162 6.89 -6.49 -18.93
C ILE A 162 6.10 -5.18 -18.88
N ARG A 163 5.61 -4.77 -17.70
CA ARG A 163 4.94 -3.46 -17.56
C ARG A 163 5.85 -2.30 -17.91
N PHE A 164 7.11 -2.35 -17.50
CA PHE A 164 8.09 -1.31 -17.82
C PHE A 164 8.33 -1.19 -19.32
N LEU A 165 8.44 -2.32 -20.03
CA LEU A 165 8.60 -2.35 -21.48
C LEU A 165 7.34 -1.90 -22.23
N ASP A 166 6.15 -2.23 -21.76
CA ASP A 166 4.88 -2.00 -22.47
C ASP A 166 4.23 -0.64 -22.15
N MET A 167 4.49 -0.07 -20.97
CA MET A 167 3.90 1.19 -20.52
C MET A 167 4.91 2.36 -20.50
N GLY A 168 6.16 2.13 -20.91
CA GLY A 168 7.15 3.18 -21.06
C GLY A 168 6.77 4.14 -22.20
N HIS A 169 6.29 5.34 -21.86
CA HIS A 169 5.82 6.30 -22.85
C HIS A 169 6.93 7.09 -23.56
N ARG A 170 8.15 7.10 -23.01
CA ARG A 170 9.25 7.96 -23.49
C ARG A 170 10.32 7.23 -24.32
N GLU A 171 10.55 5.96 -24.03
CA GLU A 171 11.59 5.17 -24.69
C GLU A 171 11.02 3.92 -25.37
N PRO A 172 11.57 3.51 -26.53
CA PRO A 172 11.10 2.31 -27.20
C PRO A 172 11.44 1.05 -26.36
N PRO A 173 10.62 -0.02 -26.42
CA PRO A 173 10.83 -1.24 -25.65
C PRO A 173 12.23 -1.86 -25.80
N LYS A 174 12.88 -1.65 -26.95
CA LYS A 174 14.25 -2.11 -27.19
C LYS A 174 15.27 -1.43 -26.25
N ALA A 175 15.19 -0.11 -26.10
CA ALA A 175 16.12 0.65 -25.24
C ALA A 175 15.90 0.30 -23.76
N LEU A 176 14.63 0.19 -23.35
CA LEU A 176 14.26 -0.20 -21.98
C LEU A 176 14.75 -1.61 -21.63
N LEU A 177 14.63 -2.58 -22.56
CA LEU A 177 15.15 -3.93 -22.36
C LEU A 177 16.68 -3.92 -22.23
N GLU A 178 17.38 -3.18 -23.09
CA GLU A 178 18.83 -3.05 -23.01
C GLU A 178 19.29 -2.41 -21.69
N ALA A 179 18.54 -1.45 -21.15
CA ALA A 179 18.80 -0.85 -19.85
C ALA A 179 18.67 -1.88 -18.71
N ILE A 180 17.58 -2.65 -18.67
CA ILE A 180 17.37 -3.69 -17.64
C ILE A 180 18.47 -4.75 -17.68
N LEU A 181 18.86 -5.22 -18.87
CA LEU A 181 19.91 -6.23 -19.00
C LEU A 181 21.30 -5.70 -18.58
N LYS A 182 21.54 -4.38 -18.64
CA LYS A 182 22.81 -3.75 -18.22
C LYS A 182 22.92 -3.54 -16.72
N VAL A 183 21.81 -3.40 -15.99
CA VAL A 183 21.78 -3.24 -14.51
C VAL A 183 22.51 -4.39 -13.79
N GLN A 184 22.74 -5.51 -14.48
CA GLN A 184 23.12 -6.80 -13.89
C GLN A 184 24.61 -7.16 -13.99
N VAL A 185 25.44 -6.35 -14.65
CA VAL A 185 26.85 -6.73 -14.90
C VAL A 185 27.68 -6.78 -13.60
N THR A 186 27.18 -6.27 -12.48
CA THR A 186 27.84 -6.36 -11.17
C THR A 186 27.49 -7.65 -10.42
N LYS A 187 28.03 -8.79 -10.88
CA LYS A 187 27.87 -10.11 -10.24
C LYS A 187 28.59 -10.17 -8.88
N LYS A 188 27.87 -9.96 -7.79
CA LYS A 188 28.21 -10.55 -6.47
C LYS A 188 27.16 -11.61 -6.13
N PRO A 189 27.52 -12.70 -5.42
CA PRO A 189 26.55 -13.67 -4.97
C PRO A 189 25.56 -12.98 -4.03
N ALA A 190 24.30 -12.95 -4.43
CA ALA A 190 23.24 -12.26 -3.71
C ALA A 190 23.00 -12.93 -2.36
N SER A 191 23.19 -12.18 -1.27
CA SER A 191 22.79 -12.62 0.07
C SER A 191 21.29 -12.41 0.32
N ASN A 192 20.64 -11.59 -0.52
CA ASN A 192 19.22 -11.26 -0.46
C ASN A 192 18.49 -11.86 -1.67
N PRO A 193 17.48 -12.75 -1.49
CA PRO A 193 16.70 -13.30 -2.60
C PRO A 193 15.94 -12.24 -3.39
N LEU A 194 15.73 -11.03 -2.84
CA LEU A 194 15.04 -9.91 -3.49
C LEU A 194 15.98 -8.94 -4.20
N GLU A 195 17.30 -9.18 -4.22
CA GLU A 195 18.28 -8.20 -4.71
C GLU A 195 18.04 -7.77 -6.17
N GLN A 196 17.68 -8.69 -7.06
CA GLN A 196 17.37 -8.36 -8.45
C GLN A 196 16.08 -7.55 -8.59
N LEU A 197 15.08 -7.83 -7.75
CA LEU A 197 13.85 -7.04 -7.69
C LEU A 197 14.13 -5.63 -7.14
N ASP A 198 14.97 -5.52 -6.12
CA ASP A 198 15.40 -4.26 -5.52
C ASP A 198 16.19 -3.40 -6.52
N ALA A 199 17.09 -4.01 -7.28
CA ALA A 199 17.81 -3.36 -8.36
C ALA A 199 16.87 -2.86 -9.47
N LEU A 200 15.87 -3.66 -9.83
CA LEU A 200 14.84 -3.26 -10.80
C LEU A 200 14.01 -2.07 -10.29
N TYR A 201 13.55 -2.10 -9.03
CA TYR A 201 12.83 -0.97 -8.43
C TYR A 201 13.69 0.29 -8.37
N THR A 202 14.95 0.16 -7.94
CA THR A 202 15.91 1.28 -7.92
C THR A 202 16.03 1.89 -9.31
N HIS A 203 16.30 1.07 -10.33
CA HIS A 203 16.46 1.53 -11.71
C HIS A 203 15.23 2.27 -12.23
N ILE A 204 14.03 1.75 -11.96
CA ILE A 204 12.78 2.40 -12.39
C ILE A 204 12.56 3.71 -11.64
N LEU A 205 12.75 3.74 -10.32
CA LEU A 205 12.58 4.96 -9.53
C LEU A 205 13.57 6.06 -9.93
N GLU A 206 14.82 5.68 -10.23
CA GLU A 206 15.87 6.58 -10.71
C GLU A 206 15.61 7.13 -12.12
N SER A 207 14.68 6.53 -12.88
CA SER A 207 14.25 7.09 -14.17
C SER A 207 13.35 8.32 -14.02
N SER A 208 12.87 8.62 -12.81
CA SER A 208 12.17 9.87 -12.52
C SER A 208 13.14 11.06 -12.54
N PRO A 209 12.72 12.26 -13.03
CA PRO A 209 13.52 13.47 -12.93
C PRO A 209 13.90 13.89 -11.50
N ASP A 210 13.08 13.52 -10.51
CA ASP A 210 13.36 13.71 -9.08
C ASP A 210 12.95 12.45 -8.31
N PRO A 211 13.86 11.45 -8.21
CA PRO A 211 13.56 10.19 -7.54
C PRO A 211 13.21 10.36 -6.05
N PRO A 212 13.92 11.17 -5.23
CA PRO A 212 13.54 11.43 -3.85
C PRO A 212 12.13 11.99 -3.70
N LEU A 213 11.74 12.98 -4.52
CA LEU A 213 10.39 13.54 -4.47
C LEU A 213 9.33 12.54 -4.93
N SER A 214 9.64 11.74 -5.96
CA SER A 214 8.74 10.69 -6.45
C SER A 214 8.47 9.62 -5.40
N VAL A 215 9.49 9.22 -4.64
CA VAL A 215 9.33 8.30 -3.50
C VAL A 215 8.46 8.93 -2.41
N ARG A 216 8.64 10.22 -2.09
CA ARG A 216 7.78 10.93 -1.14
C ARG A 216 6.33 10.93 -1.61
N TRP A 217 6.07 11.17 -2.89
CA TRP A 217 4.75 11.07 -3.49
C TRP A 217 4.15 9.66 -3.35
N ILE A 218 4.87 8.63 -3.80
CA ILE A 218 4.42 7.23 -3.74
C ILE A 218 4.07 6.82 -2.30
N ARG A 219 4.96 7.10 -1.34
CA ARG A 219 4.73 6.75 0.08
C ARG A 219 3.60 7.57 0.70
N SER A 220 3.42 8.83 0.25
CA SER A 220 2.31 9.67 0.71
C SER A 220 0.97 9.14 0.24
N ILE A 221 0.87 8.81 -1.05
CA ILE A 221 -0.32 8.22 -1.67
C ILE A 221 -0.69 6.91 -0.96
N HIS A 222 0.27 5.99 -0.83
CA HIS A 222 0.06 4.72 -0.14
C HIS A 222 -0.48 4.93 1.27
N SER A 223 0.14 5.83 2.02
CA SER A 223 -0.27 6.07 3.39
C SER A 223 -1.60 6.82 3.54
N ILE A 224 -2.01 7.61 2.55
CA ILE A 224 -3.36 8.21 2.54
C ILE A 224 -4.39 7.12 2.24
N HIS A 225 -4.09 6.17 1.35
CA HIS A 225 -4.99 5.06 1.01
C HIS A 225 -5.16 4.05 2.13
N ASP A 226 -4.10 3.79 2.89
CA ASP A 226 -4.10 2.86 4.03
C ASP A 226 -4.85 3.40 5.26
N ALA A 227 -5.26 4.68 5.23
CA ALA A 227 -5.95 5.28 6.35
C ALA A 227 -7.43 4.83 6.40
N ASN A 228 -7.71 3.88 7.30
CA ASN A 228 -9.01 3.20 7.53
C ASN A 228 -10.23 4.12 7.77
N HIS A 229 -10.03 5.43 7.93
CA HIS A 229 -11.10 6.39 8.19
C HIS A 229 -11.57 7.16 6.95
N MET A 230 -10.92 6.99 5.80
CA MET A 230 -11.30 7.71 4.57
C MET A 230 -12.40 6.97 3.81
N ASN A 231 -13.45 7.72 3.43
CA ASN A 231 -14.39 7.22 2.44
C ASN A 231 -13.67 7.12 1.08
N ALA A 232 -13.72 5.94 0.46
CA ALA A 232 -13.06 5.64 -0.81
C ALA A 232 -13.40 6.66 -1.92
N ARG A 233 -14.60 7.28 -1.86
CA ARG A 233 -15.03 8.33 -2.80
C ARG A 233 -14.14 9.58 -2.81
N HIS A 234 -13.38 9.83 -1.74
CA HIS A 234 -12.50 11.00 -1.63
C HIS A 234 -11.05 10.71 -2.05
N LEU A 235 -10.69 9.44 -2.23
CA LEU A 235 -9.32 8.99 -2.58
C LEU A 235 -9.01 9.06 -4.08
N VAL A 236 -9.75 9.88 -4.83
CA VAL A 236 -9.57 10.04 -6.26
C VAL A 236 -8.27 10.76 -6.58
N ALA A 237 -7.64 10.43 -7.72
CA ALA A 237 -6.34 10.97 -8.11
C ALA A 237 -6.33 12.49 -8.20
N SER A 238 -7.44 13.12 -8.63
CA SER A 238 -7.54 14.59 -8.66
C SER A 238 -7.34 15.24 -7.29
N ASN A 239 -7.84 14.62 -6.21
CA ASN A 239 -7.68 15.15 -4.85
C ASN A 239 -6.25 15.00 -4.35
N ILE A 240 -5.62 13.85 -4.63
CA ILE A 240 -4.21 13.61 -4.33
C ILE A 240 -3.32 14.62 -5.07
N ASN A 241 -3.63 14.87 -6.33
CA ASN A 241 -2.91 15.82 -7.17
C ASN A 241 -3.00 17.24 -6.60
N LEU A 242 -4.21 17.72 -6.31
CA LEU A 242 -4.43 19.04 -5.71
C LEU A 242 -3.75 19.20 -4.34
N LEU A 243 -3.65 18.12 -3.56
CA LEU A 243 -2.94 18.12 -2.28
C LEU A 243 -1.43 18.24 -2.48
N LEU A 244 -0.84 17.31 -3.23
CA LEU A 244 0.62 17.13 -3.26
C LEU A 244 1.33 18.12 -4.20
N GLN A 245 0.68 18.57 -5.28
CA GLN A 245 1.28 19.49 -6.23
C GLN A 245 1.66 20.83 -5.58
N THR A 246 2.86 21.29 -5.88
CA THR A 246 3.37 22.58 -5.40
C THR A 246 2.84 23.72 -6.23
N ASP A 247 2.77 23.54 -7.54
CA ASP A 247 2.23 24.51 -8.50
C ASP A 247 1.00 23.93 -9.23
N PRO A 248 -0.20 24.54 -9.07
CA PRO A 248 -1.43 24.09 -9.73
C PRO A 248 -1.40 24.12 -11.26
N GLU A 249 -0.52 24.93 -11.86
CA GLU A 249 -0.37 25.02 -13.32
C GLU A 249 0.65 24.02 -13.86
N SER A 250 1.40 23.36 -12.98
CA SER A 250 2.43 22.39 -13.35
C SER A 250 1.88 20.98 -13.48
N SER A 251 2.39 20.23 -14.46
CA SER A 251 2.13 18.79 -14.58
C SER A 251 3.11 17.97 -13.71
N GLU A 252 3.23 18.31 -12.43
CA GLU A 252 4.20 17.68 -11.50
C GLU A 252 4.01 16.16 -11.42
N VAL A 253 2.76 15.69 -11.52
CA VAL A 253 2.41 14.27 -11.54
C VAL A 253 3.03 13.56 -12.73
N GLU A 254 2.83 14.09 -13.93
CA GLU A 254 3.39 13.50 -15.17
C GLU A 254 4.91 13.61 -15.18
N HIS A 255 5.44 14.70 -14.63
CA HIS A 255 6.87 14.91 -14.50
C HIS A 255 7.52 13.84 -13.61
N LEU A 256 6.97 13.59 -12.42
CA LEU A 256 7.53 12.69 -11.41
C LEU A 256 7.16 11.22 -11.63
N LEU A 257 5.90 10.93 -11.94
CA LEU A 257 5.37 9.58 -11.97
C LEU A 257 5.23 9.01 -13.40
N GLY A 258 5.35 9.84 -14.45
CA GLY A 258 5.15 9.42 -15.84
C GLY A 258 6.13 8.36 -16.36
N ASN A 259 7.25 8.11 -15.65
CA ASN A 259 8.16 6.99 -15.95
C ASN A 259 7.96 5.78 -15.02
N LEU A 260 7.05 5.88 -14.05
CA LEU A 260 6.86 4.92 -12.96
C LEU A 260 5.60 4.04 -13.16
N HIS A 261 5.02 4.00 -14.36
CA HIS A 261 3.80 3.24 -14.67
C HIS A 261 3.92 1.72 -14.42
N SER A 262 5.13 1.18 -14.35
CA SER A 262 5.36 -0.23 -14.01
C SER A 262 5.24 -0.52 -12.51
N LEU A 263 5.34 0.53 -11.67
CA LEU A 263 5.22 0.49 -10.21
C LEU A 263 3.88 1.05 -9.72
N VAL A 264 3.40 2.11 -10.37
CA VAL A 264 2.20 2.87 -10.00
C VAL A 264 1.18 2.82 -11.14
N ARG A 265 -0.05 2.44 -10.83
CA ARG A 265 -1.18 2.58 -11.76
C ARG A 265 -1.68 4.02 -11.68
N ILE A 266 -1.28 4.81 -12.67
CA ILE A 266 -1.64 6.22 -12.80
C ILE A 266 -2.93 6.34 -13.62
N PRO A 267 -4.01 6.93 -13.07
CA PRO A 267 -5.22 7.15 -13.83
C PRO A 267 -5.00 8.08 -15.02
N THR A 268 -5.63 7.75 -16.16
CA THR A 268 -5.65 8.63 -17.33
C THR A 268 -6.29 9.97 -16.97
N PRO A 269 -5.92 11.08 -17.63
CA PRO A 269 -6.48 12.40 -17.33
C PRO A 269 -8.02 12.43 -17.28
N SER A 270 -8.68 11.68 -18.17
CA SER A 270 -10.15 11.54 -18.21
C SER A 270 -10.76 10.87 -16.98
N ASN A 271 -9.99 10.05 -16.26
CA ASN A 271 -10.47 9.21 -15.15
C ASN A 271 -9.99 9.72 -13.78
N GLN A 272 -9.19 10.79 -13.71
CA GLN A 272 -8.61 11.26 -12.44
C GLN A 272 -9.65 11.72 -11.41
N ALA A 273 -10.84 12.13 -11.84
CA ALA A 273 -11.93 12.55 -10.96
C ALA A 273 -12.68 11.40 -10.27
N VAL A 274 -12.47 10.16 -10.72
CA VAL A 274 -13.22 8.98 -10.24
C VAL A 274 -12.30 7.81 -9.83
N ALA A 275 -11.13 7.69 -10.43
CA ALA A 275 -10.18 6.63 -10.15
C ALA A 275 -9.12 7.10 -9.14
N LYS A 276 -8.72 6.19 -8.25
CA LYS A 276 -7.60 6.38 -7.33
C LYS A 276 -6.28 5.94 -7.98
N TYR A 277 -5.17 6.39 -7.41
CA TYR A 277 -3.89 5.73 -7.65
C TYR A 277 -3.92 4.30 -7.10
N ASP A 278 -3.17 3.40 -7.72
CA ASP A 278 -3.01 2.04 -7.22
C ASP A 278 -1.58 1.55 -7.42
N PHE A 279 -1.20 0.48 -6.75
CA PHE A 279 0.14 -0.07 -6.80
C PHE A 279 0.07 -1.55 -7.17
N TYR A 280 1.02 -2.02 -7.97
CA TYR A 280 0.94 -3.39 -8.49
C TYR A 280 1.31 -4.45 -7.45
N HIS A 281 2.13 -4.12 -6.45
CA HIS A 281 2.61 -5.11 -5.50
C HIS A 281 3.09 -4.51 -4.18
N LYS A 282 2.82 -5.20 -3.06
CA LYS A 282 3.23 -4.83 -1.70
C LYS A 282 4.76 -4.75 -1.54
N SER A 283 5.51 -5.60 -2.24
CA SER A 283 6.99 -5.64 -2.16
C SER A 283 7.67 -4.31 -2.52
N LEU A 284 7.02 -3.42 -3.27
CA LEU A 284 7.53 -2.07 -3.49
C LEU A 284 7.63 -1.29 -2.17
N PHE A 285 6.62 -1.42 -1.30
CA PHE A 285 6.60 -0.76 0.00
C PHE A 285 7.51 -1.46 1.01
N ASP A 286 7.66 -2.79 0.92
CA ASP A 286 8.67 -3.51 1.70
C ASP A 286 10.10 -3.04 1.33
N TYR A 287 10.35 -2.77 0.04
CA TYR A 287 11.60 -2.21 -0.45
C TYR A 287 11.80 -0.76 0.04
N LEU A 288 10.82 0.12 -0.17
CA LEU A 288 10.90 1.53 0.23
C LEU A 288 10.90 1.73 1.76
N GLY A 289 10.37 0.75 2.50
CA GLY A 289 10.34 0.74 3.97
C GLY A 289 11.66 0.30 4.61
N ASP A 290 12.56 -0.33 3.87
CA ASP A 290 13.83 -0.85 4.39
C ASP A 290 15.03 -0.03 3.86
N PRO A 291 15.72 0.75 4.72
CA PRO A 291 16.88 1.55 4.31
C PRO A 291 18.05 0.71 3.79
N HIS A 292 18.17 -0.55 4.19
CA HIS A 292 19.21 -1.46 3.70
C HIS A 292 18.95 -1.92 2.27
N ARG A 293 17.68 -1.91 1.82
CA ARG A 293 17.29 -2.30 0.47
C ARG A 293 17.25 -1.12 -0.49
N CYS A 294 16.62 -0.01 -0.10
CA CYS A 294 16.44 1.15 -1.00
C CYS A 294 17.51 2.25 -0.84
N GLY A 295 18.40 2.15 0.15
CA GLY A 295 19.56 3.03 0.31
C GLY A 295 19.18 4.52 0.31
N LYS A 296 19.67 5.26 -0.68
CA LYS A 296 19.44 6.72 -0.79
C LYS A 296 17.99 7.09 -1.12
N LEU A 297 17.19 6.15 -1.62
CA LEU A 297 15.77 6.35 -1.88
C LEU A 297 14.93 6.18 -0.60
N HIS A 298 15.54 5.74 0.51
CA HIS A 298 14.82 5.63 1.77
C HIS A 298 14.35 7.01 2.25
N VAL A 299 13.09 7.05 2.66
CA VAL A 299 12.49 8.21 3.31
C VAL A 299 12.00 7.74 4.67
N GLU A 300 12.24 8.49 5.73
CA GLU A 300 11.71 8.10 7.04
C GLU A 300 10.20 8.32 7.11
N TRP A 301 9.52 7.58 7.99
CA TRP A 301 8.07 7.77 8.13
C TRP A 301 7.69 9.15 8.69
N SER A 302 8.55 9.71 9.55
CA SER A 302 8.43 11.10 10.00
C SER A 302 8.41 12.08 8.83
N ASP A 303 9.27 11.88 7.85
CA ASP A 303 9.45 12.79 6.73
C ASP A 303 8.25 12.74 5.79
N VAL A 304 7.68 11.56 5.56
CA VAL A 304 6.42 11.42 4.79
C VAL A 304 5.28 12.16 5.49
N ARG A 305 5.19 12.07 6.82
CA ARG A 305 4.16 12.82 7.58
C ARG A 305 4.36 14.33 7.47
N VAL A 306 5.59 14.82 7.62
CA VAL A 306 5.92 16.25 7.47
C VAL A 306 5.60 16.72 6.04
N PHE A 307 5.93 15.92 5.03
CA PHE A 307 5.66 16.24 3.63
C PHE A 307 4.15 16.42 3.35
N ILE A 308 3.32 15.50 3.85
CA ILE A 308 1.86 15.58 3.70
C ILE A 308 1.29 16.74 4.50
N TRP A 309 1.81 16.99 5.71
CA TRP A 309 1.40 18.14 6.50
C TRP A 309 1.71 19.46 5.79
N ASN A 310 2.90 19.60 5.21
CA ASN A 310 3.29 20.77 4.43
C ASN A 310 2.37 20.94 3.20
N ALA A 311 2.03 19.84 2.52
CA ALA A 311 1.08 19.83 1.41
C ALA A 311 -0.32 20.30 1.85
N PHE A 312 -0.79 19.82 3.01
CA PHE A 312 -2.06 20.25 3.61
C PHE A 312 -2.07 21.74 3.94
N VAL A 313 -1.03 22.26 4.59
CA VAL A 313 -0.92 23.69 4.94
C VAL A 313 -0.92 24.56 3.68
N ARG A 314 -0.18 24.16 2.63
CA ARG A 314 -0.20 24.84 1.33
C ARG A 314 -1.58 24.83 0.70
N ALA A 315 -2.29 23.69 0.73
CA ALA A 315 -3.65 23.59 0.19
C ALA A 315 -4.63 24.51 0.93
N CYS A 316 -4.53 24.62 2.27
CA CYS A 316 -5.34 25.54 3.05
C CYS A 316 -5.03 27.01 2.70
N ALA A 317 -3.75 27.36 2.54
CA ALA A 317 -3.33 28.71 2.15
C ALA A 317 -3.90 29.08 0.76
N ARG A 318 -3.83 28.17 -0.23
CA ARG A 318 -4.44 28.37 -1.55
C ARG A 318 -5.95 28.55 -1.49
N GLY A 319 -6.63 27.83 -0.61
CA GLY A 319 -8.08 27.98 -0.40
C GLY A 319 -8.49 29.32 0.24
N CYS A 320 -7.56 30.07 0.85
CA CYS A 320 -7.81 31.41 1.38
C CYS A 320 -7.66 32.49 0.29
N ASP A 321 -6.97 32.19 -0.81
CA ASP A 321 -6.85 33.12 -1.94
C ASP A 321 -8.14 33.11 -2.77
N THR A 322 -8.77 34.28 -2.87
CA THR A 322 -10.04 34.49 -3.60
C THR A 322 -10.02 34.13 -5.10
N GLN A 323 -8.85 33.81 -5.65
CA GLN A 323 -8.65 33.39 -7.05
C GLN A 323 -8.80 31.87 -7.26
N PHE A 324 -8.70 31.05 -6.20
CA PHE A 324 -8.73 29.59 -6.32
C PHE A 324 -10.02 28.98 -5.73
N SER A 325 -11.00 28.69 -6.60
CA SER A 325 -12.17 27.90 -6.20
C SER A 325 -11.82 26.41 -6.19
N SER A 326 -11.60 25.84 -4.99
CA SER A 326 -11.38 24.41 -4.83
C SER A 326 -12.66 23.60 -5.07
N PRO A 327 -12.60 22.42 -5.73
CA PRO A 327 -13.76 21.54 -5.86
C PRO A 327 -14.28 21.10 -4.49
N GLN A 328 -15.60 20.96 -4.34
CA GLN A 328 -16.22 20.50 -3.08
C GLN A 328 -15.67 19.13 -2.62
N SER A 329 -15.47 18.20 -3.56
CA SER A 329 -14.88 16.89 -3.28
C SER A 329 -13.46 16.95 -2.72
N PHE A 330 -12.70 18.02 -3.04
CA PHE A 330 -11.37 18.25 -2.51
C PHE A 330 -11.42 18.87 -1.11
N LEU A 331 -12.38 19.76 -0.85
CA LEU A 331 -12.59 20.33 0.48
C LEU A 331 -13.00 19.24 1.50
N GLU A 332 -13.94 18.37 1.13
CA GLU A 332 -14.34 17.21 1.94
C GLU A 332 -13.16 16.27 2.22
N PHE A 333 -12.31 16.05 1.21
CA PHE A 333 -11.06 15.29 1.34
C PHE A 333 -10.08 15.96 2.33
N LEU A 334 -9.85 17.27 2.19
CA LEU A 334 -8.95 18.03 3.07
C LEU A 334 -9.41 18.00 4.53
N ILE A 335 -10.71 18.13 4.78
CA ILE A 335 -11.28 18.10 6.14
C ILE A 335 -11.02 16.75 6.84
N CYS A 336 -11.02 15.66 6.08
CA CYS A 336 -10.75 14.33 6.62
C CYS A 336 -9.26 14.08 6.89
N LEU A 337 -8.35 14.75 6.17
CA LEU A 337 -6.91 14.45 6.17
C LEU A 337 -6.21 14.58 7.56
N PRO A 338 -6.46 15.61 8.39
CA PRO A 338 -5.84 15.76 9.71
C PRO A 338 -6.24 14.65 10.69
N SER A 339 -7.46 14.12 10.55
CA SER A 339 -7.96 13.04 11.41
C SER A 339 -7.22 11.70 11.19
N LEU A 340 -6.46 11.57 10.10
CA LEU A 340 -5.84 10.31 9.69
C LEU A 340 -4.59 9.93 10.48
N ARG A 341 -3.88 10.87 11.15
CA ARG A 341 -2.46 10.62 11.48
C ARG A 341 -1.91 11.05 12.83
N ASN A 342 -2.70 11.56 13.78
CA ASN A 342 -2.14 12.13 15.02
C ASN A 342 -0.92 13.05 14.69
N MET A 343 -1.11 14.00 13.75
CA MET A 343 -0.03 14.81 13.17
C MET A 343 0.66 15.78 14.16
N ALA A 344 0.25 15.75 15.42
CA ALA A 344 0.78 16.54 16.52
C ALA A 344 2.26 16.27 16.88
N SER A 345 2.89 15.21 16.34
CA SER A 345 4.35 14.99 16.50
C SER A 345 5.17 15.43 15.28
N SER A 346 4.61 15.38 14.06
CA SER A 346 5.25 15.91 12.85
C SER A 346 5.27 17.45 12.80
N SER A 347 4.47 18.10 13.63
CA SER A 347 4.35 19.56 13.75
C SER A 347 5.60 20.28 14.29
N ALA A 348 6.56 19.58 14.91
CA ALA A 348 7.78 20.25 15.40
C ALA A 348 8.82 20.52 14.29
N HIS A 349 8.66 19.92 13.11
CA HIS A 349 9.67 19.90 12.03
C HIS A 349 9.18 20.50 10.70
N SER A 350 7.99 21.11 10.67
CA SER A 350 7.50 21.79 9.47
C SER A 350 8.12 23.19 9.36
N GLU A 351 8.75 23.48 8.22
CA GLU A 351 9.30 24.80 7.89
C GLU A 351 8.23 25.81 7.45
N ILE A 352 7.02 25.33 7.13
CA ILE A 352 5.91 26.17 6.66
C ILE A 352 5.04 26.53 7.86
N LEU A 353 5.12 27.79 8.31
CA LEU A 353 4.17 28.32 9.28
C LEU A 353 2.76 28.26 8.67
N PRO A 354 1.76 27.68 9.36
CA PRO A 354 0.39 27.86 8.96
C PRO A 354 0.10 29.34 9.06
N ILE A 355 -0.08 29.97 7.90
CA ILE A 355 -0.82 31.22 7.82
C ILE A 355 -2.15 30.92 8.50
N PRO A 356 -2.56 31.66 9.54
CA PRO A 356 -3.86 31.45 10.13
C PRO A 356 -4.87 31.71 9.02
N ALA A 357 -5.43 30.65 8.44
CA ALA A 357 -6.59 30.78 7.58
C ALA A 357 -7.58 31.66 8.34
N GLY A 358 -8.02 32.75 7.72
CA GLY A 358 -8.84 33.76 8.39
C GLY A 358 -10.05 33.10 9.05
N ALA A 359 -10.56 33.67 10.15
CA ALA A 359 -11.77 33.16 10.80
C ALA A 359 -12.93 32.98 9.81
N ASP A 360 -12.97 33.83 8.77
CA ASP A 360 -13.94 33.79 7.66
C ASP A 360 -13.80 32.54 6.77
N TRP A 361 -12.59 32.01 6.59
CA TRP A 361 -12.38 30.77 5.83
C TRP A 361 -12.95 29.56 6.58
N TRP A 362 -12.64 29.45 7.88
CA TRP A 362 -13.21 28.41 8.74
C TRP A 362 -14.72 28.52 8.87
N ALA A 363 -15.24 29.74 9.00
CA ALA A 363 -16.68 29.99 9.05
C ALA A 363 -17.37 29.61 7.74
N SER A 364 -16.80 30.00 6.59
CA SER A 364 -17.34 29.66 5.27
C SER A 364 -17.36 28.15 5.03
N LEU A 365 -16.30 27.45 5.43
CA LEU A 365 -16.20 25.99 5.31
C LEU A 365 -17.17 25.26 6.25
N ALA A 366 -17.38 25.78 7.47
CA ALA A 366 -18.34 25.25 8.44
C ALA A 366 -19.81 25.50 8.04
N ILE A 367 -20.09 26.58 7.32
CA ILE A 367 -21.42 26.88 6.78
C ILE A 367 -21.73 26.01 5.55
N ALA A 368 -20.72 25.70 4.73
CA ALA A 368 -20.88 24.92 3.51
C ALA A 368 -21.16 23.42 3.76
N ASP A 369 -20.77 22.87 4.91
CA ASP A 369 -20.93 21.44 5.20
C ASP A 369 -21.20 21.16 6.70
N ALA A 370 -22.48 21.04 7.05
CA ALA A 370 -22.93 20.80 8.41
C ALA A 370 -22.59 19.39 8.94
N ASP A 371 -22.43 18.40 8.04
CA ASP A 371 -22.12 17.01 8.41
C ASP A 371 -20.64 16.85 8.77
N CYS A 372 -19.79 17.75 8.27
CA CYS A 372 -18.35 17.76 8.52
C CYS A 372 -17.91 18.52 9.79
N PHE A 373 -18.83 19.12 10.57
CA PHE A 373 -18.49 19.98 11.71
C PHE A 373 -17.51 19.34 12.72
N ARG A 374 -17.65 18.03 12.96
CA ARG A 374 -16.78 17.28 13.89
C ARG A 374 -15.34 17.20 13.39
N TYR A 375 -15.14 17.09 12.08
CA TYR A 375 -13.83 17.02 11.42
C TYR A 375 -13.23 18.42 11.22
N LEU A 376 -14.06 19.41 10.89
CA LEU A 376 -13.69 20.83 10.86
C LEU A 376 -13.11 21.30 12.20
N TRP A 377 -13.74 20.92 13.32
CA TRP A 377 -13.24 21.25 14.64
C TRP A 377 -11.91 20.56 14.97
N ALA A 378 -11.72 19.31 14.54
CA ALA A 378 -10.44 18.61 14.68
C ALA A 378 -9.35 19.30 13.84
N MET A 379 -9.66 19.65 12.60
CA MET A 379 -8.79 20.39 11.69
C MET A 379 -8.38 21.76 12.27
N PHE A 380 -9.34 22.54 12.79
CA PHE A 380 -9.08 23.81 13.47
C PHE A 380 -8.15 23.63 14.67
N LYS A 381 -8.41 22.63 15.53
CA LYS A 381 -7.56 22.33 16.69
C LYS A 381 -6.13 22.01 16.28
N GLU A 382 -5.91 21.20 15.24
CA GLU A 382 -4.56 20.83 14.81
C GLU A 382 -3.80 22.04 14.23
N VAL A 383 -4.42 22.83 13.36
CA VAL A 383 -3.79 24.04 12.78
C VAL A 383 -3.43 25.06 13.86
N HIS A 384 -4.33 25.33 14.81
CA HIS A 384 -4.09 26.33 15.85
C HIS A 384 -3.21 25.83 17.01
N ARG A 385 -3.15 24.51 17.26
CA ARG A 385 -2.16 23.91 18.19
C ARG A 385 -0.74 24.17 17.69
N PHE A 386 -0.50 24.09 16.37
CA PHE A 386 0.80 24.40 15.77
C PHE A 386 1.20 25.86 15.97
N VAL A 387 0.31 26.81 15.65
CA VAL A 387 0.60 28.25 15.82
C VAL A 387 1.02 28.53 17.26
N ARG A 388 0.34 27.94 18.24
CA ARG A 388 0.68 28.08 19.66
C ARG A 388 2.02 27.42 20.02
N ALA A 389 2.32 26.22 19.49
CA ALA A 389 3.58 25.53 19.74
C ALA A 389 4.79 26.33 19.22
N VAL A 390 4.68 26.91 18.02
CA VAL A 390 5.72 27.76 17.45
C VAL A 390 5.90 29.05 18.25
N LEU A 391 4.80 29.74 18.60
CA LEU A 391 4.86 30.96 19.43
C LEU A 391 5.53 30.69 20.78
N ASN A 392 5.24 29.55 21.41
CA ASN A 392 5.87 29.16 22.67
C ASN A 392 7.38 28.87 22.50
N LEU A 393 7.79 28.26 21.39
CA LEU A 393 9.21 28.01 21.06
C LEU A 393 10.00 29.32 20.93
N PHE A 394 9.39 30.34 20.31
CA PHE A 394 9.97 31.68 20.22
C PHE A 394 9.99 32.43 21.57
N GLN A 395 9.05 32.15 22.47
CA GLN A 395 9.05 32.72 23.83
C GLN A 395 10.12 32.10 24.74
N THR A 396 10.49 30.83 24.51
CA THR A 396 11.56 30.16 25.27
C THR A 396 12.98 30.48 24.80
N LEU A 397 13.13 31.09 23.62
CA LEU A 397 14.41 31.47 23.02
C LEU A 397 14.80 32.95 23.26
N ASN A 398 13.99 33.71 24.02
CA ASN A 398 14.23 35.09 24.41
C ASN A 398 14.49 35.25 25.90
#